data_AF-A0A969N620-F1
#
_entry.id   AF-A0A969N620-F1
#
_cell.length_a   1.000
_cell.length_b   1.000
_cell.length_c   1.000
_cell.angle_alpha   90.00
_cell.angle_beta   90.00
_cell.angle_gamma   90.00
#
_symmetry.space_group_name_H-M   'P 1'
#
loop_
_entity.id
_entity.type
_entity.pdbx_description
1 polymer ?
#
loop_
_entity_poly.entity_id
_entity_poly.type
_entity_poly.pdbx_seq_one_letter_code
_entity_poly.pdbx_strand_id
1 'polypeptide(L)'
;MGQEQEALDQALAQLEQEHQQAQQSQAEIDQALQDWEQKRQDWLNARESLVQLYADVQAHTGQLALLQQHIQGITQALNTTEQAKQCADWLLQDNKSLIAQNTQGSPAPLTSISLPDLEAQVEQQRRIYEQRSGQVNQQLAELEQSQQQIAEQQASLEQASPDDRFEIEMELDFLRESFKLLEETILPQQDSLQREYEELMRQEARLAQLKGDTAAAGQDQPKVDIGPLVALIQQQRSTQQSRKAALEEEKQNVATALQAAQTQLDQQSQAFNQQQKQLFEQERVLRTQIQGLAERWGQLNQRRQDLEQTQHQLRQHQDLIQGVSGSLQQMAGMIADSQTQLASMIGLLSMLSEPSEGSNYQGVMAS
;
A
#
# COMPACT_ATOMS: atom_id res chain seq x y z
N MET A 1 -63.41 -28.00 24.86
CA MET A 1 -62.61 -29.19 25.22
C MET A 1 -61.85 -29.75 24.03
N GLY A 2 -62.44 -30.53 23.12
CA GLY A 2 -61.69 -31.14 22.00
C GLY A 2 -61.06 -30.12 21.01
N GLN A 3 -61.83 -29.10 20.61
CA GLN A 3 -61.35 -28.05 19.70
C GLN A 3 -60.27 -27.14 20.30
N GLU A 4 -60.31 -26.90 21.62
CA GLU A 4 -59.30 -26.08 22.32
C GLU A 4 -57.98 -26.83 22.49
N GLN A 5 -58.05 -28.16 22.70
CA GLN A 5 -56.86 -29.02 22.71
C GLN A 5 -56.22 -29.10 21.33
N GLU A 6 -57.02 -29.28 20.28
CA GLU A 6 -56.51 -29.33 18.90
C GLU A 6 -55.85 -28.01 18.48
N ALA A 7 -56.43 -26.86 18.86
CA ALA A 7 -55.84 -25.54 18.63
C ALA A 7 -54.52 -25.34 19.40
N LEU A 8 -54.44 -25.82 20.64
CA LEU A 8 -53.22 -25.77 21.45
C LEU A 8 -52.12 -26.66 20.85
N ASP A 9 -52.47 -27.87 20.44
CA ASP A 9 -51.54 -28.81 19.81
C ASP A 9 -50.98 -28.25 18.49
N GLN A 10 -51.83 -27.60 17.69
CA GLN A 10 -51.40 -26.91 16.48
C GLN A 10 -50.45 -25.74 16.78
N ALA A 11 -50.76 -24.93 17.80
CA ALA A 11 -49.91 -23.81 18.20
C ALA A 11 -48.54 -24.29 18.74
N LEU A 12 -48.51 -25.40 19.48
CA LEU A 12 -47.26 -26.02 19.94
C LEU A 12 -46.43 -26.55 18.77
N ALA A 13 -47.06 -27.20 17.79
CA ALA A 13 -46.37 -27.68 16.60
C ALA A 13 -45.78 -26.52 15.77
N GLN A 14 -46.50 -25.40 15.63
CA GLN A 14 -46.00 -24.20 14.97
C GLN A 14 -44.81 -23.58 15.74
N LEU A 15 -44.90 -23.49 17.07
CA LEU A 15 -43.82 -22.96 17.90
C LEU A 15 -42.55 -23.80 17.75
N GLU A 16 -42.67 -25.13 17.74
CA GLU A 16 -41.54 -26.05 17.53
C GLU A 16 -40.90 -25.85 16.15
N GLN A 17 -41.72 -25.67 15.10
CA GLN A 17 -41.22 -25.38 13.76
C GLN A 17 -40.47 -24.04 13.71
N GLU A 18 -41.03 -22.97 14.29
CA GLU A 18 -40.37 -21.65 14.34
C GLU A 18 -39.08 -21.71 15.18
N HIS A 19 -39.06 -22.50 16.25
CA HIS A 19 -37.87 -22.75 17.06
C HIS A 19 -36.76 -23.44 16.26
N GLN A 20 -37.08 -24.49 15.50
CA GLN A 20 -36.12 -25.15 14.61
C GLN A 20 -35.56 -24.20 13.54
N GLN A 21 -36.42 -23.34 12.96
CA GLN A 21 -35.97 -22.32 12.00
C GLN A 21 -35.03 -21.30 12.64
N ALA A 22 -35.33 -20.83 13.87
CA ALA A 22 -34.47 -19.91 14.60
C ALA A 22 -33.11 -20.56 14.94
N GLN A 23 -33.10 -21.83 15.34
CA GLN A 23 -31.86 -22.58 15.56
C GLN A 23 -31.03 -22.74 14.28
N GLN A 24 -31.67 -23.03 13.16
CA GLN A 24 -30.97 -23.11 11.87
C GLN A 24 -30.38 -21.76 11.48
N SER A 25 -31.14 -20.67 11.58
CA SER A 25 -30.64 -19.31 11.33
C SER A 25 -29.49 -18.94 12.27
N GLN A 26 -29.52 -19.40 13.52
CA GLN A 26 -28.42 -19.22 14.47
C GLN A 26 -27.13 -19.92 14.00
N ALA A 27 -27.23 -21.19 13.60
CA ALA A 27 -26.08 -21.92 13.08
C ALA A 27 -25.50 -21.29 11.80
N GLU A 28 -26.35 -20.78 10.91
CA GLU A 28 -25.93 -20.06 9.70
C GLU A 28 -25.20 -18.76 10.04
N ILE A 29 -25.70 -17.98 11.01
CA ILE A 29 -25.05 -16.75 11.49
C ILE A 29 -23.72 -17.07 12.16
N ASP A 30 -23.65 -18.12 12.99
CA ASP A 30 -22.43 -18.52 13.69
C ASP A 30 -21.34 -18.94 12.68
N GLN A 31 -21.69 -19.69 11.63
CA GLN A 31 -20.77 -20.03 10.55
C GLN A 31 -20.30 -18.78 9.79
N ALA A 32 -21.23 -17.88 9.45
CA ALA A 32 -20.90 -16.65 8.73
C ALA A 32 -20.03 -15.71 9.58
N LEU A 33 -20.18 -15.72 10.91
CA LEU A 33 -19.32 -14.99 11.83
C LEU A 33 -17.89 -15.55 11.82
N GLN A 34 -17.72 -16.87 11.88
CA GLN A 34 -16.40 -17.51 11.77
C GLN A 34 -15.71 -17.20 10.44
N ASP A 35 -16.44 -17.29 9.33
CA ASP A 35 -15.92 -16.95 8.00
C ASP A 35 -15.50 -15.47 7.92
N TRP A 36 -16.27 -14.57 8.54
CA TRP A 36 -15.93 -13.15 8.63
C TRP A 36 -14.69 -12.89 9.48
N GLU A 37 -14.56 -13.57 10.63
CA GLU A 37 -13.37 -13.47 11.49
C GLU A 37 -12.11 -13.93 10.76
N GLN A 38 -12.18 -15.04 10.02
CA GLN A 38 -11.06 -15.53 9.21
C GLN A 38 -10.66 -14.50 8.15
N LYS A 39 -11.62 -13.98 7.37
CA LYS A 39 -11.33 -12.95 6.35
C LYS A 39 -10.77 -11.67 6.96
N ARG A 40 -11.22 -11.30 8.16
CA ARG A 40 -10.70 -10.16 8.91
C ARG A 40 -9.26 -10.39 9.33
N GLN A 41 -8.91 -11.60 9.77
CA GLN A 41 -7.52 -11.95 10.08
C GLN A 41 -6.63 -11.90 8.83
N ASP A 42 -7.11 -12.44 7.70
CA ASP A 42 -6.39 -12.36 6.42
C ASP A 42 -6.15 -10.92 5.99
N TRP A 43 -7.14 -10.05 6.17
CA TRP A 43 -7.02 -8.60 5.90
C TRP A 43 -6.00 -7.92 6.81
N LEU A 44 -5.94 -8.27 8.10
CA LEU A 44 -4.91 -7.76 9.02
C LEU A 44 -3.51 -8.20 8.59
N ASN A 45 -3.33 -9.45 8.19
CA ASN A 45 -2.05 -9.94 7.68
C ASN A 45 -1.67 -9.20 6.38
N ALA A 46 -2.63 -8.95 5.48
CA ALA A 46 -2.40 -8.16 4.27
C ALA A 46 -1.98 -6.71 4.58
N ARG A 47 -2.51 -6.12 5.66
CA ARG A 47 -2.08 -4.79 6.14
C ARG A 47 -0.60 -4.79 6.52
N GLU A 48 -0.14 -5.80 7.24
CA GLU A 48 1.27 -5.92 7.64
C GLU A 48 2.19 -6.07 6.42
N SER A 49 1.79 -6.89 5.44
CA SER A 49 2.48 -7.02 4.15
C SER A 49 2.59 -5.68 3.42
N LEU A 50 1.52 -4.88 3.40
CA LEU A 50 1.54 -3.55 2.78
C LEU A 50 2.52 -2.59 3.46
N VAL A 51 2.61 -2.63 4.80
CA VAL A 51 3.57 -1.83 5.55
C VAL A 51 5.02 -2.21 5.20
N GLN A 52 5.29 -3.51 5.07
CA GLN A 52 6.61 -4.01 4.64
C GLN A 52 6.94 -3.51 3.22
N LEU A 53 6.00 -3.64 2.29
CA LEU A 53 6.19 -3.22 0.91
C LEU A 53 6.41 -1.71 0.78
N TYR A 54 5.73 -0.90 1.61
CA TYR A 54 5.97 0.54 1.69
C TYR A 54 7.40 0.84 2.19
N ALA A 55 7.87 0.12 3.21
CA ALA A 55 9.24 0.26 3.70
C ALA A 55 10.27 -0.13 2.65
N ASP A 56 10.02 -1.18 1.85
CA ASP A 56 10.90 -1.59 0.75
C ASP A 56 10.98 -0.53 -0.36
N VAL A 57 9.84 0.06 -0.74
CA VAL A 57 9.80 1.19 -1.69
C VAL A 57 10.61 2.38 -1.17
N GLN A 58 10.46 2.72 0.12
CA GLN A 58 11.26 3.78 0.74
C GLN A 58 12.76 3.46 0.75
N ALA A 59 13.14 2.22 1.06
CA ALA A 59 14.53 1.78 1.07
C ALA A 59 15.16 1.88 -0.33
N HIS A 60 14.47 1.40 -1.37
CA HIS A 60 14.95 1.52 -2.76
C HIS A 60 15.03 2.98 -3.23
N THR A 61 14.07 3.82 -2.84
CA THR A 61 14.10 5.25 -3.15
C THR A 61 15.32 5.92 -2.52
N GLY A 62 15.59 5.65 -1.24
CA GLY A 62 16.79 6.15 -0.56
C GLY A 62 18.09 5.63 -1.17
N GLN A 63 18.15 4.35 -1.53
CA GLN A 63 19.32 3.77 -2.22
C GLN A 63 19.57 4.45 -3.57
N LEU A 64 18.52 4.71 -4.35
CA LEU A 64 18.62 5.38 -5.63
C LEU A 64 19.15 6.81 -5.49
N ALA A 65 18.69 7.55 -4.48
CA ALA A 65 19.21 8.89 -4.17
C ALA A 65 20.71 8.87 -3.81
N LEU A 66 21.15 7.91 -2.97
CA LEU A 66 22.56 7.74 -2.61
C LEU A 66 23.43 7.38 -3.83
N LEU A 67 22.96 6.49 -4.71
CA LEU A 67 23.65 6.14 -5.95
C LEU A 67 23.79 7.34 -6.88
N GLN A 68 22.74 8.15 -7.03
CA GLN A 68 22.80 9.39 -7.81
C GLN A 68 23.83 10.37 -7.25
N GLN A 69 23.83 10.58 -5.93
CA GLN A 69 24.81 11.44 -5.27
C GLN A 69 26.26 10.94 -5.50
N HIS A 70 26.50 9.63 -5.40
CA HIS A 70 27.81 9.04 -5.66
C HIS A 70 28.25 9.21 -7.12
N ILE A 71 27.36 9.01 -8.08
CA ILE A 71 27.64 9.21 -9.52
C ILE A 71 27.97 10.68 -9.79
N GLN A 72 27.26 11.62 -9.16
CA GLN A 72 27.54 13.06 -9.27
C GLN A 72 28.93 13.39 -8.71
N GLY A 73 29.27 12.86 -7.54
CA GLY A 73 30.61 13.05 -6.95
C GLY A 73 31.75 12.50 -7.81
N ILE A 74 31.57 11.31 -8.41
CA ILE A 74 32.57 10.75 -9.35
C ILE A 74 32.65 11.58 -10.64
N THR A 75 31.53 12.10 -11.12
CA THR A 75 31.51 12.96 -12.31
C THR A 75 32.27 14.26 -12.07
N GLN A 76 32.08 14.89 -10.89
CA GLN A 76 32.90 16.04 -10.48
C GLN A 76 34.38 15.68 -10.38
N ALA A 77 34.72 14.53 -9.77
CA ALA A 77 36.10 14.08 -9.67
C ALA A 77 36.75 13.82 -11.05
N LEU A 78 35.99 13.27 -12.01
CA LEU A 78 36.44 13.10 -13.39
C LEU A 78 36.74 14.45 -14.06
N ASN A 79 35.89 15.45 -13.86
CA ASN A 79 36.11 16.80 -14.38
C ASN A 79 37.39 17.42 -13.82
N THR A 80 37.63 17.29 -12.50
CA THR A 80 38.88 17.75 -11.88
C THR A 80 40.11 16.99 -12.39
N THR A 81 39.97 15.70 -12.70
CA THR A 81 41.05 14.87 -13.24
C THR A 81 41.38 15.27 -14.68
N GLU A 82 40.38 15.63 -15.49
CA GLU A 82 40.59 16.16 -16.84
C GLU A 82 41.27 17.54 -16.79
N GLN A 83 40.86 18.43 -15.88
CA GLN A 83 41.55 19.71 -15.65
C GLN A 83 43.03 19.50 -15.26
N ALA A 84 43.30 18.55 -14.34
CA ALA A 84 44.66 18.21 -13.95
C ALA A 84 45.49 17.67 -15.13
N LYS A 85 44.88 16.85 -15.99
CA LYS A 85 45.51 16.37 -17.22
C LYS A 85 45.84 17.54 -18.16
N GLN A 86 44.91 18.46 -18.38
CA GLN A 86 45.11 19.64 -19.21
C GLN A 86 46.25 20.52 -18.68
N CYS A 87 46.33 20.73 -17.36
CA CYS A 87 47.45 21.44 -16.74
C CYS A 87 48.79 20.69 -16.91
N ALA A 88 48.79 19.36 -16.80
CA ALA A 88 50.00 18.56 -17.02
C ALA A 88 50.45 18.61 -18.50
N ASP A 89 49.51 18.55 -19.44
CA ASP A 89 49.76 18.70 -20.88
C ASP A 89 50.26 20.11 -21.21
N TRP A 90 49.72 21.14 -20.56
CA TRP A 90 50.20 22.52 -20.65
C TRP A 90 51.65 22.65 -20.15
N LEU A 91 51.96 22.12 -18.96
CA LEU A 91 53.32 22.12 -18.41
C LEU A 91 54.31 21.41 -19.36
N LEU A 92 53.90 20.29 -19.95
CA LEU A 92 54.69 19.54 -20.94
C LEU A 92 54.96 20.34 -22.23
N GLN A 93 54.02 21.18 -22.66
CA GLN A 93 54.19 22.01 -23.86
C GLN A 93 55.04 23.27 -23.60
N ASP A 94 54.81 23.94 -22.47
CA ASP A 94 55.44 25.24 -22.14
C ASP A 94 56.90 25.07 -21.67
N ASN A 95 57.23 23.94 -21.01
CA ASN A 95 58.57 23.65 -20.48
C ASN A 95 59.35 22.63 -21.31
N LYS A 96 59.13 22.59 -22.64
CA LYS A 96 59.84 21.67 -23.55
C LYS A 96 61.37 21.73 -23.47
N SER A 97 61.95 22.85 -23.04
CA SER A 97 63.40 23.04 -22.82
C SER A 97 63.90 22.49 -21.47
N LEU A 98 63.00 22.29 -20.51
CA LEU A 98 63.29 21.88 -19.12
C LEU A 98 62.83 20.46 -18.79
N ILE A 99 62.00 19.87 -19.64
CA ILE A 99 61.47 18.52 -19.47
C ILE A 99 62.15 17.60 -20.49
N ALA A 100 62.68 16.46 -20.03
CA ALA A 100 63.29 15.45 -20.89
C ALA A 100 62.23 14.75 -21.75
N GLN A 101 61.81 15.35 -22.86
CA GLN A 101 61.01 14.61 -23.83
C GLN A 101 61.90 13.64 -24.61
N ASN A 102 61.56 12.36 -24.58
CA ASN A 102 62.18 11.31 -25.38
C ASN A 102 61.65 11.34 -26.82
N THR A 103 61.74 12.48 -27.50
CA THR A 103 61.26 12.67 -28.88
C THR A 103 62.41 13.10 -29.76
N GLN A 104 63.00 12.12 -30.45
CA GLN A 104 63.70 12.35 -31.72
C GLN A 104 62.68 12.86 -32.74
N GLY A 105 62.60 14.18 -32.91
CA GLY A 105 61.73 14.81 -33.89
C GLY A 105 62.42 16.05 -34.46
N SER A 106 62.89 15.92 -35.70
CA SER A 106 63.51 16.99 -36.49
C SER A 106 62.65 18.26 -36.50
N PRO A 107 63.23 19.48 -36.36
CA PRO A 107 62.47 20.72 -36.49
C PRO A 107 61.95 20.86 -37.93
N ALA A 108 60.63 20.98 -38.09
CA ALA A 108 60.01 21.30 -39.36
C ALA A 108 60.44 22.71 -39.83
N PRO A 109 60.56 22.94 -41.15
CA PRO A 109 61.07 24.20 -41.68
C PRO A 109 60.10 25.34 -41.35
N LEU A 110 60.63 26.35 -40.66
CA LEU A 110 59.95 27.60 -40.36
C LEU A 110 59.53 28.30 -41.64
N THR A 111 58.23 28.31 -41.92
CA THR A 111 57.60 29.23 -42.86
C THR A 111 57.72 30.65 -42.30
N SER A 112 58.23 31.56 -43.13
CA SER A 112 58.59 32.94 -42.80
C SER A 112 57.35 33.84 -42.63
N ILE A 113 56.73 33.81 -41.45
CA ILE A 113 55.80 34.86 -41.01
C ILE A 113 56.64 35.98 -40.39
N SER A 114 56.34 37.24 -40.72
CA SER A 114 57.07 38.38 -40.15
C SER A 114 56.69 38.58 -38.66
N LEU A 115 57.63 39.03 -37.83
CA LEU A 115 57.39 39.25 -36.39
C LEU A 115 56.18 40.18 -36.10
N PRO A 116 55.99 41.31 -36.81
CA PRO A 116 54.82 42.16 -36.61
C PRO A 116 53.49 41.46 -36.93
N ASP A 117 53.48 40.60 -37.96
CA ASP A 117 52.28 39.86 -38.35
C ASP A 117 51.92 38.79 -37.30
N LEU A 118 52.93 38.13 -36.72
CA LEU A 118 52.72 37.15 -35.65
C LEU A 118 52.22 37.82 -34.35
N GLU A 119 52.74 39.00 -33.99
CA GLU A 119 52.24 39.78 -32.85
C GLU A 119 50.77 40.16 -33.04
N ALA A 120 50.41 40.68 -34.21
CA ALA A 120 49.04 41.04 -34.54
C ALA A 120 48.10 39.82 -34.52
N GLN A 121 48.58 38.67 -35.01
CA GLN A 121 47.82 37.42 -35.03
C GLN A 121 47.55 36.87 -33.62
N VAL A 122 48.57 36.87 -32.75
CA VAL A 122 48.44 36.43 -31.35
C VAL A 122 47.48 37.33 -30.57
N GLU A 123 47.60 38.65 -30.71
CA GLU A 123 46.70 39.62 -30.06
C GLU A 123 45.25 39.44 -30.55
N GLN A 124 45.06 39.22 -31.86
CA GLN A 124 43.74 38.95 -32.41
C GLN A 124 43.15 37.63 -31.88
N GLN A 125 43.94 36.56 -31.82
CA GLN A 125 43.51 35.28 -31.27
C GLN A 125 43.17 35.38 -29.79
N ARG A 126 43.95 36.12 -29.00
CA ARG A 126 43.69 36.39 -27.58
C ARG A 126 42.35 37.07 -27.38
N ARG A 127 42.03 38.10 -28.17
CA ARG A 127 40.71 38.77 -28.11
C ARG A 127 39.56 37.84 -28.48
N ILE A 128 39.72 37.03 -29.52
CA ILE A 128 38.70 36.06 -29.94
C ILE A 128 38.47 35.01 -28.85
N TYR A 129 39.55 34.50 -28.26
CA TYR A 129 39.49 33.55 -27.15
C TYR A 129 38.80 34.15 -25.92
N GLU A 130 39.19 35.36 -25.50
CA GLU A 130 38.57 36.06 -24.38
C GLU A 130 37.06 36.26 -24.61
N GLN A 131 36.66 36.71 -25.81
CA GLN A 131 35.26 36.87 -26.17
C GLN A 131 34.48 35.55 -26.10
N ARG A 132 34.99 34.48 -26.72
CA ARG A 132 34.32 33.18 -26.74
C ARG A 132 34.29 32.53 -25.37
N SER A 133 35.35 32.64 -24.59
CA SER A 133 35.43 32.12 -23.23
C SER A 133 34.40 32.80 -22.33
N GLY A 134 34.20 34.11 -22.49
CA GLY A 134 33.13 34.86 -21.82
C GLY A 134 31.73 34.35 -22.17
N GLN A 135 31.47 34.05 -23.46
CA GLN A 135 30.19 33.49 -23.91
C GLN A 135 29.94 32.08 -23.34
N VAL A 136 30.94 31.20 -23.39
CA VAL A 136 30.84 29.84 -22.83
C VAL A 136 30.63 29.90 -21.30
N ASN A 137 31.32 30.80 -20.60
CA ASN A 137 31.12 31.00 -19.16
C ASN A 137 29.71 31.51 -18.83
N GLN A 138 29.15 32.39 -19.65
CA GLN A 138 27.76 32.84 -19.48
C GLN A 138 26.77 31.67 -19.67
N GLN A 139 26.96 30.86 -20.71
CA GLN A 139 26.12 29.68 -20.95
C GLN A 139 26.25 28.63 -19.83
N LEU A 140 27.43 28.46 -19.24
CA LEU A 140 27.63 27.59 -18.08
C LEU A 140 26.89 28.10 -16.84
N ALA A 141 26.88 29.41 -16.61
CA ALA A 141 26.09 30.01 -15.53
C ALA A 141 24.58 29.84 -15.77
N GLU A 142 24.11 29.95 -17.02
CA GLU A 142 22.72 29.65 -17.39
C GLU A 142 22.38 28.18 -17.14
N LEU A 143 23.29 27.27 -17.47
CA LEU A 143 23.12 25.83 -17.21
C LEU A 143 23.04 25.51 -15.71
N GLU A 144 23.88 26.14 -14.89
CA GLU A 144 23.81 26.05 -13.43
C GLU A 144 22.48 26.60 -12.89
N GLN A 145 22.01 27.74 -13.42
CA GLN A 145 20.72 28.30 -13.05
C GLN A 145 19.56 27.37 -13.44
N SER A 146 19.56 26.79 -14.63
CA SER A 146 18.56 25.81 -15.04
C SER A 146 18.56 24.57 -14.16
N GLN A 147 19.74 24.11 -13.71
CA GLN A 147 19.82 23.00 -12.75
C GLN A 147 19.18 23.36 -11.40
N GLN A 148 19.40 24.57 -10.91
CA GLN A 148 18.74 25.06 -9.69
C GLN A 148 17.22 25.12 -9.85
N GLN A 149 16.72 25.65 -10.98
CA GLN A 149 15.29 25.69 -11.28
C GLN A 149 14.66 24.29 -11.34
N ILE A 150 15.35 23.32 -11.94
CA ILE A 150 14.90 21.92 -11.94
C ILE A 150 14.81 21.37 -10.51
N ALA A 151 15.80 21.66 -9.65
CA ALA A 151 15.79 21.22 -8.26
C ALA A 151 14.65 21.87 -7.45
N GLU A 152 14.41 23.16 -7.64
CA GLU A 152 13.30 23.90 -7.02
C GLU A 152 11.93 23.36 -7.44
N GLN A 153 11.76 23.05 -8.73
CA GLN A 153 10.52 22.47 -9.24
C GLN A 153 10.31 21.03 -8.76
N GLN A 154 11.38 20.24 -8.63
CA GLN A 154 11.29 18.90 -8.02
C GLN A 154 10.87 18.98 -6.55
N ALA A 155 11.45 19.90 -5.78
CA ALA A 155 11.04 20.12 -4.40
C ALA A 155 9.58 20.61 -4.29
N SER A 156 9.14 21.43 -5.24
CA SER A 156 7.75 21.90 -5.32
C SER A 156 6.79 20.75 -5.63
N LEU A 157 7.18 19.82 -6.50
CA LEU A 157 6.39 18.63 -6.84
C LEU A 157 6.14 17.70 -5.62
N GLU A 158 7.10 17.61 -4.70
CA GLU A 158 6.96 16.83 -3.47
C GLU A 158 5.88 17.40 -2.53
N GLN A 159 5.69 18.72 -2.55
CA GLN A 159 4.75 19.45 -1.69
C GLN A 159 3.43 19.80 -2.42
N ALA A 160 3.37 19.59 -3.73
CA ALA A 160 2.25 19.98 -4.58
C ALA A 160 0.98 19.17 -4.31
N SER A 161 -0.16 19.85 -4.42
CA SER A 161 -1.47 19.21 -4.40
C SER A 161 -1.69 18.36 -5.66
N PRO A 162 -2.62 17.39 -5.65
CA PRO A 162 -2.91 16.56 -6.83
C PRO A 162 -3.29 17.36 -8.08
N ASP A 163 -3.91 18.53 -7.92
CA ASP A 163 -4.34 19.37 -9.04
C ASP A 163 -3.16 20.15 -9.65
N ASP A 164 -2.17 20.55 -8.84
CA ASP A 164 -1.01 21.33 -9.30
C ASP A 164 0.12 20.46 -9.87
N ARG A 165 0.13 19.16 -9.53
CA ARG A 165 1.18 18.21 -9.94
C ARG A 165 1.36 18.12 -11.45
N PHE A 166 0.27 18.10 -12.20
CA PHE A 166 0.33 18.00 -13.66
C PHE A 166 1.03 19.20 -14.30
N GLU A 167 0.75 20.41 -13.82
CA GLU A 167 1.40 21.63 -14.31
C GLU A 167 2.89 21.63 -13.99
N ILE A 168 3.26 21.25 -12.77
CA ILE A 168 4.67 21.16 -12.34
C ILE A 168 5.44 20.08 -13.10
N GLU A 169 4.83 18.92 -13.38
CA GLU A 169 5.44 17.86 -14.20
C GLU A 169 5.70 18.34 -15.63
N MET A 170 4.74 19.05 -16.23
CA MET A 170 4.90 19.63 -17.56
C MET A 170 6.04 20.68 -17.59
N GLU A 171 6.12 21.57 -16.59
CA GLU A 171 7.21 22.53 -16.48
C GLU A 171 8.58 21.85 -16.27
N LEU A 172 8.63 20.79 -15.46
CA LEU A 172 9.84 19.99 -15.25
C LEU A 172 10.33 19.35 -16.54
N ASP A 173 9.43 18.79 -17.35
CA ASP A 173 9.79 18.18 -18.62
C ASP A 173 10.35 19.22 -19.59
N PHE A 174 9.74 20.41 -19.68
CA PHE A 174 10.26 21.52 -20.48
C PHE A 174 11.63 22.01 -19.99
N LEU A 175 11.81 22.16 -18.67
CA LEU A 175 13.08 22.58 -18.08
C LEU A 175 14.18 21.53 -18.32
N ARG A 176 13.87 20.24 -18.22
CA ARG A 176 14.83 19.16 -18.51
C ARG A 176 15.23 19.11 -19.97
N GLU A 177 14.28 19.31 -20.88
CA GLU A 177 14.57 19.36 -22.32
C GLU A 177 15.44 20.56 -22.68
N SER A 178 15.13 21.75 -22.13
CA SER A 178 15.95 22.95 -22.34
C SER A 178 17.35 22.84 -21.73
N PHE A 179 17.48 22.25 -20.53
CA PHE A 179 18.78 21.96 -19.91
C PHE A 179 19.61 21.02 -20.79
N LYS A 180 19.01 19.92 -21.27
CA LYS A 180 19.70 18.95 -22.11
C LYS A 180 20.16 19.57 -23.42
N LEU A 181 19.32 20.38 -24.06
CA LEU A 181 19.68 21.10 -25.27
C LEU A 181 20.87 22.03 -25.02
N LEU A 182 20.83 22.80 -23.92
CA LEU A 182 21.91 23.71 -23.55
C LEU A 182 23.22 22.94 -23.30
N GLU A 183 23.17 21.83 -22.56
CA GLU A 183 24.31 20.94 -22.30
C GLU A 183 24.93 20.39 -23.60
N GLU A 184 24.09 19.89 -24.51
CA GLU A 184 24.50 19.38 -25.83
C GLU A 184 25.20 20.47 -26.67
N THR A 185 24.83 21.73 -26.51
CA THR A 185 25.50 22.84 -27.21
C THR A 185 26.78 23.34 -26.55
N ILE A 186 26.92 23.23 -25.23
CA ILE A 186 28.09 23.76 -24.49
C ILE A 186 29.29 22.82 -24.61
N LEU A 187 29.07 21.50 -24.56
CA LEU A 187 30.18 20.52 -24.58
C LEU A 187 31.11 20.68 -25.80
N PRO A 188 30.61 20.77 -27.06
CA PRO A 188 31.47 20.98 -28.22
C PRO A 188 32.17 22.34 -28.20
N GLN A 189 31.55 23.36 -27.60
CA GLN A 189 32.14 24.70 -27.48
C GLN A 189 33.30 24.70 -26.49
N GLN A 190 33.20 23.99 -25.36
CA GLN A 190 34.30 23.81 -24.41
C GLN A 190 35.49 23.12 -25.07
N ASP A 191 35.25 22.04 -25.81
CA ASP A 191 36.29 21.33 -26.56
C ASP A 191 36.97 22.24 -27.60
N SER A 192 36.20 23.08 -28.31
CA SER A 192 36.74 24.04 -29.27
C SER A 192 37.57 25.12 -28.57
N LEU A 193 37.06 25.65 -27.46
CA LEU A 193 37.72 26.70 -26.68
C LEU A 193 39.06 26.20 -26.15
N GLN A 194 39.11 24.95 -25.70
CA GLN A 194 40.33 24.31 -25.23
C GLN A 194 41.36 24.19 -26.37
N ARG A 195 40.94 23.77 -27.57
CA ARG A 195 41.85 23.71 -28.74
C ARG A 195 42.36 25.09 -29.15
N GLU A 196 41.51 26.10 -29.10
CA GLU A 196 41.87 27.48 -29.40
C GLU A 196 42.87 28.04 -28.38
N TYR A 197 42.69 27.71 -27.10
CA TYR A 197 43.66 28.03 -26.05
C TYR A 197 45.02 27.37 -26.31
N GLU A 198 45.04 26.08 -26.64
CA GLU A 198 46.28 25.36 -26.95
C GLU A 198 47.03 25.98 -28.14
N GLU A 199 46.31 26.38 -29.18
CA GLU A 199 46.89 27.04 -30.34
C GLU A 199 47.42 28.44 -30.01
N LEU A 200 46.65 29.24 -29.24
CA LEU A 200 47.09 30.56 -28.76
C LEU A 200 48.40 30.44 -27.96
N MET A 201 48.47 29.49 -27.02
CA MET A 201 49.67 29.24 -26.23
C MET A 201 50.88 28.86 -27.09
N ARG A 202 50.70 28.03 -28.13
CA ARG A 202 51.78 27.69 -29.07
C ARG A 202 52.28 28.92 -29.83
N GLN A 203 51.38 29.82 -30.22
CA GLN A 203 51.74 31.03 -30.95
C GLN A 203 52.42 32.06 -30.04
N GLU A 204 51.97 32.20 -28.79
CA GLU A 204 52.63 33.01 -27.76
C GLU A 204 54.06 32.50 -27.46
N ALA A 205 54.25 31.19 -27.33
CA ALA A 205 55.58 30.60 -27.12
C ALA A 205 56.52 30.86 -28.31
N ARG A 206 56.01 30.78 -29.55
CA ARG A 206 56.77 31.12 -30.76
C ARG A 206 57.13 32.61 -30.81
N LEU A 207 56.20 33.47 -30.39
CA LEU A 207 56.41 34.91 -30.29
C LEU A 207 57.56 35.24 -29.32
N ALA A 208 57.54 34.63 -28.13
CA ALA A 208 58.57 34.80 -27.12
C ALA A 208 59.97 34.35 -27.60
N GLN A 209 60.04 33.23 -28.33
CA GLN A 209 61.29 32.76 -28.94
C GLN A 209 61.84 33.75 -29.97
N LEU A 210 60.97 34.34 -30.81
CA LEU A 210 61.37 35.29 -31.85
C LEU A 210 61.74 36.67 -31.29
N LYS A 211 61.14 37.07 -30.16
CA LYS A 211 61.49 38.30 -29.43
C LYS A 211 62.85 38.24 -28.72
N GLY A 212 63.50 37.08 -28.73
CA GLY A 212 64.84 36.93 -28.19
C GLY A 212 64.90 36.84 -26.67
N ASP A 213 63.79 36.49 -26.00
CA ASP A 213 63.75 36.18 -24.56
C ASP A 213 64.43 34.83 -24.24
N THR A 214 65.63 34.62 -24.79
CA THR A 214 66.51 33.46 -24.54
C THR A 214 67.54 33.79 -23.45
N ALA A 215 67.11 34.41 -22.36
CA ALA A 215 67.99 34.69 -21.21
C ALA A 215 68.24 33.47 -20.29
N ALA A 216 67.84 32.25 -20.68
CA ALA A 216 68.04 31.04 -19.87
C ALA A 216 68.58 29.84 -20.66
N ALA A 217 69.21 30.06 -21.82
CA ALA A 217 69.90 28.99 -22.55
C ALA A 217 71.31 28.76 -21.97
N GLY A 218 71.41 28.00 -20.89
CA GLY A 218 72.68 27.40 -20.48
C GLY A 218 73.01 27.49 -18.99
N GLN A 219 72.32 26.70 -18.18
CA GLN A 219 72.86 26.10 -16.95
C GLN A 219 71.99 24.90 -16.61
N ASP A 220 72.60 23.79 -16.19
CA ASP A 220 71.98 22.50 -15.87
C ASP A 220 70.79 22.63 -14.91
N GLN A 221 69.61 22.94 -15.44
CA GLN A 221 68.37 22.84 -14.69
C GLN A 221 67.96 21.36 -14.63
N PRO A 222 67.71 20.81 -13.43
CA PRO A 222 67.35 19.41 -13.27
C PRO A 222 66.08 19.15 -14.07
N LYS A 223 66.17 18.25 -15.06
CA LYS A 223 65.03 17.88 -15.88
C LYS A 223 64.02 17.13 -15.01
N VAL A 224 62.85 17.72 -14.82
CA VAL A 224 61.76 17.11 -14.05
C VAL A 224 60.97 16.19 -14.98
N ASP A 225 60.91 14.90 -14.64
CA ASP A 225 60.07 13.92 -15.35
C ASP A 225 58.63 13.97 -14.82
N ILE A 226 57.70 14.41 -15.67
CA ILE A 226 56.27 14.51 -15.36
C ILE A 226 55.49 13.29 -15.87
N GLY A 227 56.14 12.37 -16.60
CA GLY A 227 55.52 11.16 -17.15
C GLY A 227 54.81 10.30 -16.09
N PRO A 228 55.39 10.07 -14.89
CA PRO A 228 54.71 9.36 -13.82
C PRO A 228 53.42 10.02 -13.34
N LEU A 229 53.36 11.36 -13.31
CA LEU A 229 52.15 12.09 -12.93
C LEU A 229 51.05 11.94 -13.98
N VAL A 230 51.40 12.05 -15.26
CA VAL A 230 50.44 11.84 -16.37
C VAL A 230 49.90 10.41 -16.36
N ALA A 231 50.77 9.41 -16.15
CA ALA A 231 50.37 8.02 -16.00
C ALA A 231 49.41 7.82 -14.81
N LEU A 232 49.68 8.47 -13.68
CA LEU A 232 48.81 8.43 -12.49
C LEU A 232 47.44 9.07 -12.76
N ILE A 233 47.40 10.24 -13.42
CA ILE A 233 46.16 10.92 -13.81
C ILE A 233 45.32 10.02 -14.74
N GLN A 234 45.95 9.39 -15.73
CA GLN A 234 45.27 8.50 -16.66
C GLN A 234 44.73 7.23 -15.95
N GLN A 235 45.50 6.67 -15.02
CA GLN A 235 45.06 5.54 -14.19
C GLN A 235 43.89 5.92 -13.28
N GLN A 236 43.93 7.11 -12.67
CA GLN A 236 42.84 7.60 -11.83
C GLN A 236 41.57 7.82 -12.65
N ARG A 237 41.67 8.40 -13.85
CA ARG A 237 40.56 8.57 -14.78
C ARG A 237 39.93 7.23 -15.17
N SER A 238 40.73 6.26 -15.60
CA SER A 238 40.19 4.95 -16.02
C SER A 238 39.48 4.23 -14.86
N THR A 239 40.05 4.32 -13.65
CA THR A 239 39.45 3.77 -12.43
C THR A 239 38.11 4.45 -12.11
N GLN A 240 38.06 5.78 -12.16
CA GLN A 240 36.83 6.54 -11.92
C GLN A 240 35.75 6.28 -12.97
N GLN A 241 36.12 6.15 -14.25
CA GLN A 241 35.19 5.79 -15.34
C GLN A 241 34.59 4.40 -15.13
N SER A 242 35.43 3.40 -14.82
CA SER A 242 34.96 2.04 -14.55
C SER A 242 34.02 2.00 -13.34
N ARG A 243 34.36 2.72 -12.26
CA ARG A 243 33.49 2.83 -11.08
C ARG A 243 32.17 3.53 -11.37
N LYS A 244 32.18 4.59 -12.20
CA LYS A 244 30.97 5.28 -12.64
C LYS A 244 30.04 4.33 -13.39
N ALA A 245 30.57 3.59 -14.38
CA ALA A 245 29.77 2.64 -15.15
C ALA A 245 29.14 1.55 -14.26
N ALA A 246 29.89 1.02 -13.28
CA ALA A 246 29.36 0.04 -12.32
C ALA A 246 28.22 0.61 -11.46
N LEU A 247 28.35 1.86 -10.99
CA LEU A 247 27.28 2.52 -10.23
C LEU A 247 26.06 2.85 -11.09
N GLU A 248 26.24 3.18 -12.36
CA GLU A 248 25.13 3.41 -13.29
C GLU A 248 24.34 2.13 -13.55
N GLU A 249 25.02 0.99 -13.69
CA GLU A 249 24.38 -0.33 -13.78
C GLU A 249 23.61 -0.65 -12.48
N GLU A 250 24.22 -0.44 -11.31
CA GLU A 250 23.54 -0.64 -10.03
C GLU A 250 22.31 0.28 -9.88
N LYS A 251 22.43 1.55 -10.29
CA LYS A 251 21.30 2.51 -10.31
C LYS A 251 20.16 1.99 -11.17
N GLN A 252 20.46 1.45 -12.35
CA GLN A 252 19.45 0.90 -13.24
C GLN A 252 18.75 -0.32 -12.61
N ASN A 253 19.52 -1.22 -11.99
CA ASN A 253 18.96 -2.40 -11.31
C ASN A 253 18.03 -1.99 -10.15
N VAL A 254 18.45 -1.02 -9.32
CA VAL A 254 17.62 -0.49 -8.22
C VAL A 254 16.38 0.21 -8.77
N ALA A 255 16.47 0.96 -9.87
CA ALA A 255 15.33 1.62 -10.49
C ALA A 255 14.29 0.60 -11.00
N THR A 256 14.73 -0.49 -11.64
CA THR A 256 13.84 -1.58 -12.07
C THR A 256 13.20 -2.29 -10.89
N ALA A 257 13.95 -2.56 -9.81
CA ALA A 257 13.40 -3.14 -8.59
C ALA A 257 12.37 -2.22 -7.92
N LEU A 258 12.65 -0.92 -7.85
CA LEU A 258 11.72 0.10 -7.33
C LEU A 258 10.42 0.13 -8.13
N GLN A 259 10.50 0.13 -9.46
CA GLN A 259 9.30 0.12 -10.32
C GLN A 259 8.45 -1.14 -10.11
N ALA A 260 9.08 -2.31 -9.96
CA ALA A 260 8.39 -3.55 -9.66
C ALA A 260 7.70 -3.48 -8.28
N ALA A 261 8.41 -2.98 -7.26
CA ALA A 261 7.86 -2.82 -5.91
C ALA A 261 6.69 -1.82 -5.87
N GLN A 262 6.77 -0.70 -6.59
CA GLN A 262 5.69 0.27 -6.72
C GLN A 262 4.45 -0.34 -7.40
N THR A 263 4.66 -1.08 -8.49
CA THR A 263 3.55 -1.77 -9.18
C THR A 263 2.87 -2.79 -8.25
N GLN A 264 3.66 -3.54 -7.48
CA GLN A 264 3.14 -4.46 -6.49
C GLN A 264 2.39 -3.73 -5.37
N LEU A 265 2.89 -2.58 -4.92
CA LEU A 265 2.28 -1.77 -3.87
C LEU A 265 0.91 -1.26 -4.31
N ASP A 266 0.80 -0.78 -5.54
CA ASP A 266 -0.47 -0.31 -6.10
C ASP A 266 -1.50 -1.44 -6.20
N GLN A 267 -1.09 -2.60 -6.72
CA GLN A 267 -1.94 -3.79 -6.83
C GLN A 267 -2.44 -4.26 -5.45
N GLN A 268 -1.53 -4.40 -4.48
CA GLN A 268 -1.89 -4.83 -3.13
C GLN A 268 -2.76 -3.78 -2.43
N SER A 269 -2.50 -2.49 -2.62
CA SER A 269 -3.28 -1.41 -2.02
C SER A 269 -4.71 -1.40 -2.55
N GLN A 270 -4.90 -1.61 -3.85
CA GLN A 270 -6.22 -1.73 -4.45
C GLN A 270 -6.97 -2.96 -3.92
N ALA A 271 -6.33 -4.13 -3.89
CA ALA A 271 -6.91 -5.35 -3.36
C ALA A 271 -7.30 -5.21 -1.87
N PHE A 272 -6.43 -4.62 -1.06
CA PHE A 272 -6.67 -4.35 0.36
C PHE A 272 -7.89 -3.45 0.58
N ASN A 273 -8.01 -2.37 -0.20
CA ASN A 273 -9.15 -1.45 -0.11
C ASN A 273 -10.47 -2.12 -0.54
N GLN A 274 -10.43 -3.00 -1.54
CA GLN A 274 -11.60 -3.78 -1.96
C GLN A 274 -12.03 -4.76 -0.86
N GLN A 275 -11.07 -5.50 -0.28
CA GLN A 275 -11.33 -6.44 0.81
C GLN A 275 -11.89 -5.72 2.05
N GLN A 276 -11.36 -4.53 2.38
CA GLN A 276 -11.87 -3.71 3.48
C GLN A 276 -13.35 -3.35 3.29
N LYS A 277 -13.73 -2.89 2.09
CA LYS A 277 -15.13 -2.56 1.77
C LYS A 277 -16.04 -3.77 1.90
N GLN A 278 -15.60 -4.93 1.40
CA GLN A 278 -16.35 -6.18 1.50
C GLN A 278 -16.54 -6.63 2.95
N LEU A 279 -15.50 -6.51 3.79
CA LEU A 279 -15.58 -6.84 5.21
C LEU A 279 -16.57 -5.96 5.97
N PHE A 280 -16.57 -4.65 5.72
CA PHE A 280 -17.54 -3.74 6.35
C PHE A 280 -18.98 -4.02 5.92
N GLU A 281 -19.20 -4.34 4.64
CA GLU A 281 -20.53 -4.70 4.16
C GLU A 281 -21.01 -6.01 4.80
N GLN A 282 -20.14 -7.04 4.86
CA GLN A 282 -20.44 -8.31 5.52
C GLN A 282 -20.74 -8.10 7.02
N GLU A 283 -19.96 -7.27 7.71
CA GLU A 283 -20.21 -6.95 9.12
C GLU A 283 -21.58 -6.30 9.32
N ARG A 284 -21.95 -5.35 8.45
CA ARG A 284 -23.27 -4.68 8.50
C ARG A 284 -24.41 -5.67 8.32
N VAL A 285 -24.29 -6.59 7.36
CA VAL A 285 -25.29 -7.65 7.11
C VAL A 285 -25.39 -8.57 8.33
N LEU A 286 -24.26 -9.04 8.87
CA LEU A 286 -24.22 -9.91 10.05
C LEU A 286 -24.87 -9.25 11.27
N ARG A 287 -24.56 -7.97 11.55
CA ARG A 287 -25.18 -7.22 12.65
C ARG A 287 -26.71 -7.16 12.51
N THR A 288 -27.20 -6.94 11.29
CA THR A 288 -28.64 -6.91 11.00
C THR A 288 -29.28 -8.28 11.22
N GLN A 289 -28.62 -9.36 10.76
CA GLN A 289 -29.10 -10.73 10.96
C GLN A 289 -29.13 -11.13 12.44
N ILE A 290 -28.09 -10.80 13.20
CA ILE A 290 -28.01 -11.06 14.65
C ILE A 290 -29.15 -10.32 15.38
N GLN A 291 -29.39 -9.05 15.05
CA GLN A 291 -30.51 -8.30 15.63
C GLN A 291 -31.85 -8.95 15.31
N GLY A 292 -32.11 -9.30 14.04
CA GLY A 292 -33.34 -9.97 13.65
C GLY A 292 -33.51 -11.34 14.30
N LEU A 293 -32.44 -12.11 14.49
CA LEU A 293 -32.47 -13.39 15.21
C LEU A 293 -32.79 -13.18 16.70
N ALA A 294 -32.19 -12.18 17.34
CA ALA A 294 -32.47 -11.87 18.74
C ALA A 294 -33.94 -11.46 18.96
N GLU A 295 -34.49 -10.65 18.05
CA GLU A 295 -35.92 -10.30 18.06
C GLU A 295 -36.82 -11.53 17.90
N ARG A 296 -36.49 -12.44 16.97
CA ARG A 296 -37.22 -13.71 16.77
C ARG A 296 -37.20 -14.58 18.03
N TRP A 297 -36.03 -14.74 18.66
CA TRP A 297 -35.92 -15.47 19.92
C TRP A 297 -36.73 -14.82 21.05
N GLY A 298 -36.75 -13.49 21.11
CA GLY A 298 -37.61 -12.76 22.05
C GLY A 298 -39.09 -13.06 21.84
N GLN A 299 -39.57 -13.00 20.60
CA GLN A 299 -40.96 -13.31 20.25
C GLN A 299 -41.33 -14.78 20.53
N LEU A 300 -40.43 -15.72 20.20
CA LEU A 300 -40.61 -17.14 20.48
C LEU A 300 -40.74 -17.42 21.98
N ASN A 301 -39.85 -16.86 22.78
CA ASN A 301 -39.89 -17.02 24.24
C ASN A 301 -41.17 -16.43 24.84
N GLN A 302 -41.62 -15.28 24.34
CA GLN A 302 -42.88 -14.67 24.75
C GLN A 302 -44.08 -15.57 24.40
N ARG A 303 -44.18 -16.04 23.15
CA ARG A 303 -45.26 -16.96 22.72
C ARG A 303 -45.27 -18.26 23.52
N ARG A 304 -44.10 -18.81 23.82
CA ARG A 304 -43.97 -19.99 24.66
C ARG A 304 -44.54 -19.75 26.06
N GLN A 305 -44.21 -18.62 26.67
CA GLN A 305 -44.73 -18.24 27.99
C GLN A 305 -46.25 -18.08 27.97
N ASP A 306 -46.81 -17.44 26.95
CA ASP A 306 -48.26 -17.28 26.78
C ASP A 306 -48.98 -18.64 26.61
N LEU A 307 -48.38 -19.57 25.85
CA LEU A 307 -48.91 -20.93 25.67
C LEU A 307 -48.85 -21.75 26.96
N GLU A 308 -47.74 -21.68 27.71
CA GLU A 308 -47.60 -22.34 29.01
C GLU A 308 -48.64 -21.83 30.02
N GLN A 309 -48.88 -20.51 30.04
CA GLN A 309 -49.94 -19.91 30.86
C GLN A 309 -51.33 -20.39 30.46
N THR A 310 -51.63 -20.42 29.16
CA THR A 310 -52.92 -20.90 28.62
C THR A 310 -53.14 -22.38 28.95
N GLN A 311 -52.10 -23.20 28.80
CA GLN A 311 -52.14 -24.62 29.15
C GLN A 311 -52.40 -24.82 30.66
N HIS A 312 -51.78 -24.00 31.52
CA HIS A 312 -52.02 -24.05 32.96
C HIS A 312 -53.48 -23.70 33.31
N GLN A 313 -54.03 -22.65 32.71
CA GLN A 313 -55.44 -22.27 32.89
C GLN A 313 -56.39 -23.37 32.42
N LEU A 314 -56.13 -23.98 31.26
CA LEU A 314 -56.95 -25.08 30.74
C LEU A 314 -56.96 -26.29 31.68
N ARG A 315 -55.79 -26.66 32.25
CA ARG A 315 -55.70 -27.73 33.26
C ARG A 315 -56.51 -27.40 34.52
N GLN A 316 -56.40 -26.18 35.04
CA GLN A 316 -57.20 -25.75 36.19
C GLN A 316 -58.71 -25.87 35.91
N HIS A 317 -59.15 -25.48 34.71
CA HIS A 317 -60.56 -25.63 34.31
C HIS A 317 -60.98 -27.10 34.21
N GLN A 318 -60.12 -27.97 33.68
CA GLN A 318 -60.37 -29.41 33.62
C GLN A 318 -60.49 -30.03 35.03
N ASP A 319 -59.60 -29.66 35.95
CA ASP A 319 -59.62 -30.13 37.34
C ASP A 319 -60.90 -29.66 38.06
N LEU A 320 -61.33 -28.41 37.84
CA LEU A 320 -62.59 -27.88 38.36
C LEU A 320 -63.80 -28.67 37.83
N ILE A 321 -63.84 -28.95 36.53
CA ILE A 321 -64.93 -29.72 35.91
C ILE A 321 -64.95 -31.16 36.44
N GLN A 322 -63.78 -31.80 36.59
CA GLN A 322 -63.69 -33.13 37.19
C GLN A 322 -64.12 -33.13 38.65
N GLY A 323 -63.73 -32.13 39.43
CA GLY A 323 -64.17 -31.97 40.82
C GLY A 323 -65.70 -31.78 40.94
N VAL A 324 -66.29 -30.95 40.07
CA VAL A 324 -67.76 -30.79 39.99
C VAL A 324 -68.42 -32.08 39.57
N SER A 325 -67.90 -32.80 38.56
CA SER A 325 -68.45 -34.09 38.14
C SER A 325 -68.37 -35.14 39.25
N GLY A 326 -67.24 -35.21 39.97
CA GLY A 326 -67.06 -36.12 41.11
C GLY A 326 -68.00 -35.80 42.27
N SER A 327 -68.19 -34.53 42.61
CA SER A 327 -69.16 -34.12 43.63
C SER A 327 -70.60 -34.41 43.23
N LEU A 328 -70.96 -34.24 41.95
CA LEU A 328 -72.27 -34.62 41.41
C LEU A 328 -72.49 -36.14 41.45
N GLN A 329 -71.48 -36.95 41.12
CA GLN A 329 -71.55 -38.40 41.25
C GLN A 329 -71.71 -38.84 42.71
N GLN A 330 -70.97 -38.20 43.63
CA GLN A 330 -71.08 -38.46 45.05
C GLN A 330 -72.47 -38.09 45.59
N MET A 331 -73.03 -36.96 45.14
CA MET A 331 -74.39 -36.53 45.48
C MET A 331 -75.44 -37.48 44.91
N ALA A 332 -75.30 -37.93 43.67
CA ALA A 332 -76.17 -38.93 43.06
C ALA A 332 -76.10 -40.27 43.82
N GLY A 333 -74.91 -40.67 44.28
CA GLY A 333 -74.71 -41.82 45.16
C GLY A 333 -75.43 -41.66 46.50
N MET A 334 -75.28 -40.52 47.18
CA MET A 334 -76.01 -40.25 48.43
C MET A 334 -77.52 -40.23 48.24
N ILE A 335 -78.02 -39.69 47.12
CA ILE A 335 -79.45 -39.69 46.80
C ILE A 335 -79.93 -41.13 46.58
N ALA A 336 -79.18 -41.94 45.83
CA ALA A 336 -79.49 -43.36 45.61
C ALA A 336 -79.48 -44.15 46.93
N ASP A 337 -78.50 -43.94 47.79
CA ASP A 337 -78.42 -44.55 49.12
C ASP A 337 -79.63 -44.12 49.98
N SER A 338 -79.99 -42.83 49.98
CA SER A 338 -81.17 -42.35 50.71
C SER A 338 -82.48 -42.96 50.19
N GLN A 339 -82.60 -43.15 48.88
CA GLN A 339 -83.76 -43.82 48.28
C GLN A 339 -83.80 -45.30 48.64
N THR A 340 -82.65 -45.96 48.70
CA THR A 340 -82.54 -47.36 49.16
C THR A 340 -82.91 -47.48 50.63
N GLN A 341 -82.51 -46.51 51.45
CA GLN A 341 -82.85 -46.42 52.87
C GLN A 341 -84.35 -46.18 53.06
N LEU A 342 -84.96 -45.28 52.28
CA LEU A 342 -86.41 -45.06 52.26
C LEU A 342 -87.16 -46.30 51.77
N ALA A 343 -86.67 -46.98 50.73
CA ALA A 343 -87.27 -48.24 50.25
C ALA A 343 -87.18 -49.34 51.32
N SER A 344 -86.09 -49.41 52.09
CA SER A 344 -85.97 -50.34 53.22
C SER A 344 -86.88 -49.98 54.39
N MET A 345 -87.08 -48.68 54.67
CA MET A 345 -88.06 -48.22 55.66
C MET A 345 -89.49 -48.50 55.21
N ILE A 346 -89.81 -48.32 53.92
CA ILE A 346 -91.11 -48.67 53.34
C ILE A 346 -91.30 -50.18 53.38
N GLY A 347 -90.28 -50.99 53.06
CA GLY A 347 -90.32 -52.45 53.20
C GLY A 347 -90.54 -52.92 54.64
N LEU A 348 -89.91 -52.27 55.63
CA LEU A 348 -90.15 -52.52 57.05
C LEU A 348 -91.55 -52.08 57.48
N LEU A 349 -92.08 -50.98 56.93
CA LEU A 349 -93.46 -50.54 57.15
C LEU A 349 -94.48 -51.48 56.48
N SER A 350 -94.16 -52.07 55.33
CA SER A 350 -94.97 -53.11 54.68
C SER A 350 -94.92 -54.42 55.46
N MET A 351 -93.79 -54.78 56.08
CA MET A 351 -93.70 -55.92 57.01
C MET A 351 -94.40 -55.65 58.36
N LEU A 352 -94.64 -54.39 58.71
CA LEU A 352 -95.49 -53.97 59.84
C LEU A 352 -96.97 -53.79 59.43
N SER A 353 -97.31 -53.88 58.14
CA SER A 353 -98.68 -53.75 57.61
C SER A 353 -99.23 -55.02 56.94
N GLU A 354 -98.63 -56.18 57.18
CA GLU A 354 -99.31 -57.46 56.96
C GLU A 354 -100.15 -57.82 58.21
N PRO A 355 -101.49 -57.69 58.17
CA PRO A 355 -102.33 -58.43 59.10
C PRO A 355 -102.24 -59.90 58.72
N SER A 356 -101.68 -60.68 59.65
CA SER A 356 -101.83 -62.13 59.73
C SER A 356 -103.27 -62.55 59.38
N GLU A 357 -103.40 -63.36 58.33
CA GLU A 357 -104.61 -64.08 57.98
C GLU A 357 -105.18 -64.81 59.19
N GLY A 358 -106.30 -64.29 59.70
CA GLY A 358 -107.29 -65.04 60.46
C GLY A 358 -108.12 -65.88 59.50
N SER A 359 -107.63 -67.08 59.20
CA SER A 359 -108.37 -68.32 58.97
C SER A 359 -109.89 -68.26 59.25
N ASN A 360 -110.75 -68.39 58.23
CA ASN A 360 -111.75 -69.49 58.16
C ASN A 360 -112.76 -69.38 56.99
N TYR A 361 -113.01 -70.56 56.37
CA TYR A 361 -114.25 -71.04 55.72
C TYR A 361 -114.78 -70.25 54.49
N GLN A 362 -115.17 -70.82 53.34
CA GLN A 362 -115.53 -72.19 52.95
C GLN A 362 -115.82 -72.24 51.42
N GLY A 363 -115.33 -73.27 50.71
CA GLY A 363 -116.00 -73.94 49.57
C GLY A 363 -116.14 -73.17 48.23
N VAL A 364 -116.34 -73.78 47.05
CA VAL A 364 -116.66 -75.15 46.60
C VAL A 364 -116.77 -75.06 45.05
N MET A 365 -116.35 -76.11 44.31
CA MET A 365 -116.75 -76.50 42.92
C MET A 365 -116.26 -75.62 41.75
N ALA A 366 -115.46 -76.14 40.81
CA ALA A 366 -115.82 -76.99 39.64
C ALA A 366 -115.44 -76.19 38.38
N SER A 367 -114.80 -76.67 37.32
CA SER A 367 -114.41 -77.98 36.80
C SER A 367 -113.19 -77.80 35.90
#